data_AF-A0A699UVT8-F1
#
_entry.id   AF-A0A699UVT8-F1
#
_cell.length_a   1.000
_cell.length_b   1.000
_cell.length_c   1.000
_cell.angle_alpha   90.00
_cell.angle_beta   90.00
_cell.angle_gamma   90.00
#
_symmetry.space_group_name_H-M   'P 1'
#
loop_
_entity.id
_entity.type
_entity.pdbx_description
1 polymer ?
#
loop_
_entity_poly.entity_id
_entity_poly.type
_entity_poly.pdbx_seq_one_letter_code
_entity_poly.pdbx_strand_id
1 'polypeptide(L)'
;LYIDEQSYAFLGAAWHRTPSGIRREHVLSFEATERAYRVAYQQYAGRWHLKSIWYNTLGSPVAGQPRRHLAEFLTTAIDTAQAATIPYSERAQYNDIFLRAPTPYDSTFWKNYTTLLPSSQLQLDLLDQTRQQRAAQLLAAPTTSATSPPLPPAPARRWWQGRLRYTY
;
A
#
# COMPACT_ATOMS: atom_id res chain seq x y z
N LEU A 1 9.73 9.42 -16.43
CA LEU A 1 10.01 10.75 -15.87
C LEU A 1 9.55 11.76 -16.90
N TYR A 2 8.75 12.74 -16.51
CA TYR A 2 8.22 13.77 -17.40
C TYR A 2 8.84 15.10 -17.01
N ILE A 3 9.52 15.75 -17.96
CA ILE A 3 10.24 17.01 -17.74
C ILE A 3 9.73 17.99 -18.79
N ASP A 4 9.46 19.23 -18.38
CA ASP A 4 9.21 20.33 -19.29
C ASP A 4 10.53 20.81 -19.89
N GLU A 5 10.68 20.80 -21.22
CA GLU A 5 11.98 21.06 -21.87
C GLU A 5 12.40 22.53 -21.81
N GLN A 6 11.48 23.47 -21.59
CA GLN A 6 11.76 24.91 -21.54
C GLN A 6 12.18 25.35 -20.14
N SER A 7 11.47 24.90 -19.11
CA SER A 7 11.74 25.26 -17.70
C SER A 7 12.58 24.22 -16.96
N TYR A 8 12.83 23.06 -17.57
CA TYR A 8 13.44 21.88 -16.93
C TYR A 8 12.70 21.41 -15.67
N ALA A 9 11.43 21.78 -15.51
CA ALA A 9 10.64 21.39 -14.36
C ALA A 9 10.21 19.92 -14.45
N PHE A 10 10.28 19.21 -13.33
CA PHE A 10 9.75 17.85 -13.21
C PHE A 10 8.22 17.91 -13.14
N LEU A 11 7.55 17.41 -14.18
CA LEU A 11 6.09 17.38 -14.30
C LEU A 11 5.48 16.16 -13.61
N GLY A 12 6.27 15.11 -13.49
CA GLY A 12 5.86 13.90 -12.82
C GLY A 12 6.80 12.74 -13.08
N ALA A 13 6.54 11.64 -12.40
CA ALA A 13 7.25 10.40 -12.63
C ALA A 13 6.33 9.22 -12.32
N ALA A 14 6.51 8.15 -13.06
CA ALA A 14 5.98 6.84 -12.74
C ALA A 14 7.15 5.87 -12.70
N TRP A 15 7.21 5.05 -11.66
CA TRP A 15 8.25 4.04 -11.50
C TRP A 15 7.74 2.87 -10.67
N HIS A 16 8.41 1.74 -10.81
CA HIS A 16 8.18 0.58 -9.97
C HIS A 16 9.52 0.00 -9.52
N ARG A 17 9.51 -0.72 -8.39
CA ARG A 17 10.68 -1.51 -8.01
C ARG A 17 10.75 -2.76 -8.88
N THR A 18 11.96 -3.17 -9.22
CA THR A 18 12.19 -4.47 -9.83
C THR A 18 12.05 -5.57 -8.78
N PRO A 19 11.72 -6.82 -9.15
CA PRO A 19 11.68 -7.92 -8.19
C PRO A 19 12.99 -8.09 -7.41
N SER A 20 14.15 -7.87 -8.05
CA SER A 20 15.46 -7.91 -7.39
C SER A 20 15.67 -6.74 -6.42
N GLY A 21 15.17 -5.55 -6.75
CA GLY A 21 15.20 -4.39 -5.86
C GLY A 21 14.35 -4.60 -4.62
N ILE A 22 13.18 -5.20 -4.77
CA ILE A 22 12.28 -5.51 -3.64
C ILE A 22 12.91 -6.54 -2.69
N ARG A 23 13.51 -7.62 -3.23
CA ARG A 23 14.19 -8.63 -2.39
C ARG A 23 15.36 -8.08 -1.56
N ARG A 24 15.94 -6.96 -1.97
CA ARG A 24 17.04 -6.29 -1.26
C ARG A 24 16.56 -5.25 -0.24
N GLU A 25 15.28 -4.89 -0.24
CA GLU A 25 14.71 -4.03 0.78
C GLU A 25 14.51 -4.87 2.06
N HIS A 26 15.40 -4.72 3.03
CA HIS A 26 15.26 -5.34 4.35
C HIS A 26 14.18 -4.62 5.17
N VAL A 27 12.91 -4.79 4.80
CA VAL A 27 11.78 -4.27 5.57
C VAL A 27 11.34 -5.36 6.55
N LEU A 28 11.67 -5.17 7.82
CA LEU A 28 11.51 -6.15 8.90
C LEU A 28 10.06 -6.63 9.14
N SER A 29 9.06 -5.97 8.56
CA SER A 29 7.64 -6.23 8.85
C SER A 29 6.77 -6.50 7.62
N PHE A 30 7.30 -6.41 6.40
CA PHE A 30 6.50 -6.52 5.19
C PHE A 30 7.30 -6.97 3.96
N GLU A 31 7.04 -8.19 3.50
CA GLU A 31 7.60 -8.75 2.27
C GLU A 31 6.77 -8.30 1.07
N ALA A 32 7.22 -7.25 0.41
CA ALA A 32 6.58 -6.78 -0.81
C ALA A 32 6.86 -7.72 -2.00
N THR A 33 5.89 -7.87 -2.89
CA THR A 33 6.03 -8.49 -4.21
C THR A 33 5.88 -7.46 -5.33
N GLU A 34 5.15 -6.38 -5.07
CA GLU A 34 4.97 -5.26 -5.99
C GLU A 34 5.12 -3.94 -5.24
N ARG A 35 5.81 -2.97 -5.86
CA ARG A 35 5.82 -1.57 -5.42
C ARG A 35 5.80 -0.67 -6.64
N ALA A 36 4.76 0.12 -6.79
CA ALA A 36 4.57 1.05 -7.89
C ALA A 36 4.17 2.42 -7.37
N TYR A 37 4.67 3.45 -8.05
CA TYR A 37 4.57 4.83 -7.64
C TYR A 37 4.24 5.70 -8.85
N ARG A 38 3.43 6.73 -8.63
CA ARG A 38 3.21 7.81 -9.58
C ARG A 38 3.08 9.13 -8.83
N VAL A 39 3.72 10.16 -9.36
CA VAL A 39 3.59 11.54 -8.89
C VAL A 39 3.33 12.44 -10.08
N ALA A 40 2.47 13.43 -9.90
CA ALA A 40 2.20 14.48 -10.88
C ALA A 40 2.18 15.85 -10.21
N TYR A 41 2.64 16.85 -10.95
CA TYR A 41 2.63 18.25 -10.58
C TYR A 41 1.72 19.05 -11.52
N GLN A 42 1.16 20.14 -11.02
CA GLN A 42 0.38 21.11 -11.81
C GLN A 42 0.95 22.50 -11.62
N GLN A 43 0.90 23.33 -12.66
CA GLN A 43 1.29 24.72 -12.56
C GLN A 43 0.14 25.56 -12.00
N TYR A 44 0.42 26.42 -11.02
CA TYR A 44 -0.52 27.37 -10.45
C TYR A 44 0.23 28.62 -9.99
N ALA A 45 -0.27 29.81 -10.34
CA ALA A 45 0.37 31.10 -10.02
C ALA A 45 1.88 31.16 -10.37
N GLY A 46 2.26 30.61 -11.52
CA GLY A 46 3.65 30.59 -12.01
C GLY A 46 4.59 29.61 -11.30
N ARG A 47 4.08 28.75 -10.40
CA ARG A 47 4.86 27.75 -9.66
C ARG A 47 4.31 26.34 -9.88
N TRP A 48 5.18 25.34 -9.78
CA TRP A 48 4.79 23.93 -9.82
C TRP A 48 4.39 23.46 -8.43
N HIS A 49 3.21 22.86 -8.32
CA HIS A 49 2.64 22.34 -7.08
C HIS A 49 2.30 20.86 -7.24
N LEU A 50 2.39 20.11 -6.14
CA LEU A 50 2.00 18.71 -6.13
C LEU A 50 0.51 18.59 -6.51
N LYS A 51 0.19 17.77 -7.50
CA LYS A 51 -1.19 17.48 -7.92
C LYS A 51 -1.66 16.16 -7.36
N SER A 52 -0.89 15.10 -7.56
CA SER A 52 -1.29 13.79 -7.06
C SER A 52 -0.09 12.91 -6.75
N ILE A 53 -0.30 12.02 -5.78
CA ILE A 53 0.57 10.89 -5.50
C ILE A 53 -0.30 9.64 -5.53
N TRP A 54 0.20 8.61 -6.17
CA TRP A 54 -0.37 7.28 -6.13
C TRP A 54 0.72 6.30 -5.72
N TYR A 55 0.39 5.48 -4.74
CA TYR A 55 1.24 4.45 -4.20
C TYR A 55 0.45 3.15 -4.15
N ASN A 56 1.03 2.09 -4.70
CA ASN A 56 0.51 0.75 -4.58
C ASN A 56 1.60 -0.21 -4.17
N THR A 57 1.31 -1.03 -3.17
CA THR A 57 2.19 -2.09 -2.72
C THR A 57 1.38 -3.34 -2.45
N LEU A 58 1.80 -4.45 -3.04
CA LEU A 58 1.29 -5.78 -2.73
C LEU A 58 2.37 -6.53 -1.96
N GLY A 59 1.98 -7.23 -0.91
CA GLY A 59 2.90 -8.06 -0.16
C GLY A 59 2.25 -8.68 1.06
N SER A 60 3.05 -9.41 1.81
CA SER A 60 2.62 -10.12 3.01
C SER A 60 3.37 -9.57 4.22
N PRO A 61 2.67 -9.20 5.30
CA PRO A 61 3.35 -8.99 6.58
C PRO A 61 3.97 -10.31 7.05
N VAL A 62 5.04 -10.24 7.86
CA VAL A 62 5.73 -11.42 8.43
C VAL A 62 4.77 -12.35 9.16
N ALA A 63 3.73 -11.78 9.80
CA ALA A 63 2.59 -12.51 10.31
C ALA A 63 1.31 -11.90 9.73
N GLY A 64 0.60 -12.65 8.90
CA GLY A 64 -0.70 -12.27 8.36
C GLY A 64 -0.91 -12.70 6.91
N GLN A 65 -2.02 -12.24 6.34
CA GLN A 65 -2.39 -12.55 4.95
C GLN A 65 -1.81 -11.51 3.98
N PRO A 66 -1.56 -11.90 2.71
CA PRO A 66 -1.23 -10.96 1.65
C PRO A 66 -2.26 -9.82 1.61
N ARG A 67 -1.77 -8.58 1.53
CA ARG A 67 -2.62 -7.40 1.46
C ARG A 67 -2.08 -6.38 0.49
N ARG A 68 -2.98 -5.68 -0.17
CA ARG A 68 -2.67 -4.55 -1.03
C ARG A 68 -2.83 -3.26 -0.23
N HIS A 69 -1.76 -2.48 -0.21
CA HIS A 69 -1.74 -1.12 0.32
C HIS A 69 -1.81 -0.14 -0.83
N LEU A 70 -2.92 0.56 -0.92
CA LEU A 70 -3.13 1.66 -1.86
C LEU A 70 -3.22 2.96 -1.06
N ALA A 71 -2.41 3.94 -1.45
CA ALA A 71 -2.51 5.29 -0.92
C ALA A 71 -2.57 6.27 -2.07
N GLU A 72 -3.54 7.18 -1.99
CA GLU A 72 -3.76 8.22 -2.99
C GLU A 72 -3.80 9.57 -2.29
N PHE A 73 -3.15 10.54 -2.92
CA PHE A 73 -3.21 11.93 -2.54
C PHE A 73 -3.64 12.73 -3.77
N LEU A 74 -4.59 13.64 -3.59
CA LEU A 74 -5.07 14.52 -4.65
C LEU A 74 -5.23 15.94 -4.11
N THR A 75 -4.58 16.89 -4.76
CA THR A 75 -4.79 18.32 -4.52
C THR A 75 -6.08 18.77 -5.19
N THR A 76 -7.05 19.14 -4.36
CA THR A 76 -8.36 19.65 -4.77
C THR A 76 -8.39 21.17 -4.89
N ALA A 77 -7.62 21.87 -4.04
CA ALA A 77 -7.47 23.32 -4.07
C ALA A 77 -6.03 23.72 -3.70
N ILE A 78 -5.58 24.87 -4.22
CA ILE A 78 -4.32 25.50 -3.82
C ILE A 78 -4.67 26.90 -3.31
N ASP A 79 -4.49 27.12 -2.02
CA ASP A 79 -4.54 28.45 -1.42
C ASP A 79 -3.13 28.88 -1.06
N THR A 80 -2.64 29.93 -1.73
CA THR A 80 -1.32 30.52 -1.46
C THR A 80 -1.42 31.83 -0.68
N ALA A 81 -2.63 32.37 -0.47
CA ALA A 81 -2.84 33.64 0.20
C ALA A 81 -2.62 33.52 1.72
N GLN A 82 -2.94 32.36 2.31
CA GLN A 82 -2.81 32.11 3.75
C GLN A 82 -1.73 31.08 4.11
N ALA A 83 -0.99 30.56 3.13
CA ALA A 83 -0.01 29.51 3.36
C ALA A 83 1.27 30.07 3.99
N ALA A 84 1.47 29.80 5.29
CA ALA A 84 2.76 30.02 5.94
C ALA A 84 3.79 28.98 5.48
N THR A 85 5.06 29.37 5.42
CA THR A 85 6.15 28.41 5.18
C THR A 85 6.26 27.49 6.39
N ILE A 86 6.14 26.18 6.19
CA ILE A 86 6.30 25.20 7.28
C ILE A 86 7.76 25.26 7.76
N PRO A 87 8.01 25.68 9.03
CA PRO A 87 9.35 25.75 9.58
C PRO A 87 9.97 24.37 9.64
N TYR A 88 11.29 24.28 9.58
CA TYR A 88 12.01 23.00 9.45
C TYR A 88 11.62 21.99 10.54
N SER A 89 11.42 22.47 11.78
CA SER A 89 10.99 21.67 12.93
C SER A 89 9.61 21.02 12.79
N GLU A 90 8.72 21.60 11.98
CA GLU A 90 7.36 21.10 11.76
C GLU A 90 7.24 20.26 10.48
N ARG A 91 8.32 20.13 9.71
CA ARG A 91 8.33 19.27 8.52
C ARG A 91 8.37 17.83 8.97
N ALA A 92 7.45 17.02 8.43
CA ALA A 92 7.42 15.58 8.66
C ALA A 92 8.80 14.96 8.39
N GLN A 93 9.39 14.41 9.45
CA GLN A 93 10.63 13.66 9.41
C GLN A 93 10.33 12.19 9.12
N TYR A 94 11.34 11.45 8.67
CA TYR A 94 11.21 10.02 8.40
C TYR A 94 10.66 9.23 9.62
N ASN A 95 11.02 9.65 10.83
CA ASN A 95 10.58 9.02 12.06
C ASN A 95 9.14 9.39 12.48
N ASP A 96 8.54 10.42 11.90
CA ASP A 96 7.16 10.84 12.22
C ASP A 96 6.11 9.97 11.53
N ILE A 97 6.51 9.23 10.50
CA ILE A 97 5.63 8.31 9.74
C ILE A 97 5.25 7.08 10.58
N PHE A 98 6.05 6.76 11.61
CA PHE A 98 5.80 5.64 12.50
C PHE A 98 5.82 6.11 13.95
N LEU A 99 4.64 6.09 14.58
CA LEU A 99 4.56 6.23 16.03
C LEU A 99 5.31 5.06 16.66
N ARG A 100 6.48 5.32 17.26
CA ARG A 100 7.25 4.30 18.00
C ARG A 100 6.69 4.05 19.40
N ALA A 101 5.81 4.92 19.88
CA ALA A 101 5.14 4.79 21.17
C ALA A 101 3.71 4.28 20.97
N PRO A 102 3.29 3.19 21.64
CA PRO A 102 1.90 2.78 21.64
C PRO A 102 1.10 3.73 22.53
N THR A 103 0.60 4.83 21.96
CA THR A 103 -0.44 5.64 22.61
C THR A 103 -1.82 5.02 22.34
N PRO A 104 -2.72 5.02 23.34
CA PRO A 104 -4.12 4.69 23.11
C PRO A 104 -4.69 5.53 21.96
N TYR A 105 -5.39 4.87 21.03
CA TYR A 105 -6.02 5.55 19.91
C TYR A 105 -7.16 6.45 20.41
N ASP A 106 -7.00 7.76 20.26
CA ASP A 106 -8.06 8.73 20.50
C ASP A 106 -9.00 8.77 19.28
N SER A 107 -10.25 8.34 19.48
CA SER A 107 -11.26 8.31 18.41
C SER A 107 -11.63 9.71 17.89
N THR A 108 -11.28 10.77 18.63
CA THR A 108 -11.49 12.16 18.22
C THR A 108 -10.28 12.78 17.52
N PHE A 109 -9.14 12.08 17.45
CA PHE A 109 -7.89 12.58 16.87
C PHE A 109 -8.08 13.20 15.48
N TRP A 110 -8.85 12.54 14.62
CA TRP A 110 -9.09 12.97 13.23
C TRP A 110 -10.18 14.04 13.09
N LYS A 111 -10.91 14.40 14.15
CA LYS A 111 -12.08 15.29 14.09
C LYS A 111 -11.78 16.65 13.47
N ASN A 112 -10.54 17.13 13.62
CA ASN A 112 -10.09 18.43 13.11
C ASN A 112 -9.23 18.33 11.83
N TYR A 113 -8.96 17.11 11.35
CA TYR A 113 -8.21 16.89 10.13
C TYR A 113 -9.17 16.54 8.99
N THR A 114 -8.92 17.06 7.79
CA THR A 114 -9.69 16.72 6.60
C THR A 114 -9.31 15.32 6.12
N THR A 115 -9.72 14.28 6.84
CA THR A 115 -9.79 12.95 6.26
C THR A 115 -10.92 12.95 5.26
N LEU A 116 -10.60 12.84 3.96
CA LEU A 116 -11.59 12.55 2.93
C LEU A 116 -12.16 11.16 3.22
N LEU A 117 -13.25 11.12 3.99
CA LEU A 117 -14.03 9.91 4.11
C LEU A 117 -14.61 9.62 2.72
N PRO A 118 -14.45 8.40 2.20
CA PRO A 118 -15.06 8.04 0.93
C PRO A 118 -16.57 8.31 1.04
N SER A 119 -17.13 8.93 0.00
CA SER A 119 -18.57 9.22 -0.04
C SER A 119 -19.37 7.94 0.19
N SER A 120 -20.57 8.06 0.75
CA SER A 120 -21.47 6.91 0.96
C SER A 120 -21.66 6.09 -0.32
N GLN A 121 -21.73 6.76 -1.48
CA GLN A 121 -21.81 6.11 -2.78
C GLN A 121 -20.55 5.30 -3.10
N LEU A 122 -19.35 5.87 -2.93
CA LEU A 122 -18.10 5.15 -3.18
C LEU A 122 -17.95 3.94 -2.25
N GLN A 123 -18.43 4.03 -1.01
CA GLN A 123 -18.44 2.89 -0.08
C GLN A 123 -19.36 1.76 -0.57
N LEU A 124 -20.56 2.09 -1.07
CA LEU A 124 -21.49 1.12 -1.65
C LEU A 124 -20.91 0.45 -2.90
N ASP A 125 -20.31 1.24 -3.79
CA ASP A 125 -19.70 0.75 -5.02
C ASP A 125 -18.55 -0.23 -4.73
N LEU A 126 -17.72 0.06 -3.70
CA LEU A 126 -16.64 -0.83 -3.26
C LEU A 126 -17.17 -2.14 -2.65
N LEU A 127 -18.27 -2.08 -1.90
CA LEU A 127 -18.92 -3.28 -1.36
C LEU A 127 -19.48 -4.16 -2.50
N ASP A 128 -20.10 -3.55 -3.51
CA ASP A 128 -20.62 -4.27 -4.66
C ASP A 128 -19.52 -4.88 -5.52
N GLN A 129 -18.42 -4.16 -5.77
CA GLN A 129 -17.23 -4.73 -6.41
C GLN A 129 -16.70 -5.95 -5.65
N THR A 130 -16.64 -5.88 -4.33
CA THR A 130 -16.17 -7.00 -3.49
C THR A 130 -17.12 -8.21 -3.61
N ARG A 131 -18.44 -7.98 -3.61
CA ARG A 131 -19.45 -9.04 -3.83
C ARG A 131 -19.28 -9.68 -5.20
N GLN A 132 -19.11 -8.87 -6.25
CA GLN A 132 -18.94 -9.34 -7.63
C GLN A 132 -17.66 -10.16 -7.79
N GLN A 133 -16.53 -9.71 -7.23
CA GLN A 133 -15.28 -10.47 -7.25
C GLN A 133 -15.42 -11.82 -6.54
N ARG A 134 -16.10 -11.85 -5.39
CA ARG A 134 -16.35 -13.09 -4.65
C ARG A 134 -17.26 -14.04 -5.41
N ALA A 135 -18.32 -13.52 -6.04
CA ALA A 135 -19.19 -14.31 -6.91
C ALA A 135 -18.43 -14.87 -8.11
N ALA A 136 -17.60 -14.07 -8.77
CA ALA A 136 -16.76 -14.50 -9.89
C ALA A 136 -15.76 -15.59 -9.46
N GLN A 137 -15.16 -15.49 -8.27
CA GLN A 137 -14.28 -16.53 -7.72
C GLN A 137 -15.03 -17.84 -7.44
N LEU A 138 -16.25 -17.77 -6.91
CA LEU A 138 -17.08 -18.94 -6.65
C LEU A 138 -17.55 -19.63 -7.94
N LEU A 139 -17.83 -18.84 -8.99
CA LEU A 139 -18.22 -19.34 -10.30
C LEU A 139 -17.02 -19.87 -11.11
N ALA A 140 -15.84 -19.31 -10.92
CA ALA A 140 -14.60 -19.75 -11.55
C ALA A 140 -13.92 -20.91 -10.81
N ALA A 141 -14.35 -21.24 -9.59
CA ALA A 141 -13.88 -22.41 -8.89
C ALA A 141 -14.29 -23.65 -9.70
N PRO A 142 -13.34 -24.49 -10.15
CA PRO A 142 -13.69 -25.69 -10.89
C PRO A 142 -14.55 -26.57 -9.98
N THR A 143 -15.73 -26.97 -10.46
CA THR A 143 -16.51 -28.04 -9.87
C THR A 143 -15.65 -29.28 -9.94
N THR A 144 -14.90 -29.56 -8.87
CA THR A 144 -14.33 -30.88 -8.65
C THR A 144 -15.51 -31.82 -8.49
N SER A 145 -15.91 -32.43 -9.60
CA SER A 145 -16.70 -33.64 -9.62
C SER A 145 -16.10 -34.59 -8.59
N ALA A 146 -16.91 -34.95 -7.60
CA ALA A 146 -16.57 -35.90 -6.57
C ALA A 146 -16.13 -37.22 -7.24
N THR A 147 -14.83 -37.39 -7.40
CA THR A 147 -14.21 -38.68 -7.66
C THR A 147 -13.59 -39.09 -6.35
N SER A 148 -14.16 -40.11 -5.72
CA SER A 148 -13.70 -40.68 -4.46
C SER A 148 -12.18 -40.86 -4.46
N PRO A 149 -11.45 -40.46 -3.40
CA PRO A 149 -10.03 -40.68 -3.33
C PRO A 149 -9.74 -42.19 -3.19
N PRO A 150 -8.77 -42.77 -3.93
CA PRO A 150 -8.25 -44.08 -3.59
C PRO A 150 -7.50 -43.99 -2.25
N LEU A 151 -7.71 -45.00 -1.39
CA LEU A 151 -7.08 -45.08 -0.07
C LEU A 151 -5.55 -44.87 -0.13
N PRO A 152 -4.95 -44.10 0.79
CA PRO A 152 -3.50 -44.01 0.89
C PRO A 152 -2.92 -45.33 1.45
N PRO A 153 -1.78 -45.81 0.91
CA PRO A 153 -1.03 -46.89 1.55
C PRO A 153 -0.40 -46.40 2.86
N ALA A 154 -0.26 -47.34 3.81
CA ALA A 154 0.17 -47.12 5.19
C ALA A 154 1.51 -46.35 5.31
N PRO A 155 1.70 -45.53 6.37
CA PRO A 155 2.89 -44.71 6.52
C PRO A 155 4.13 -45.55 6.86
N ALA A 156 5.14 -45.48 5.99
CA ALA A 156 6.50 -45.87 6.34
C ALA A 156 7.06 -44.90 7.39
N ARG A 157 7.50 -45.44 8.54
CA ARG A 157 8.16 -44.70 9.62
C ARG A 157 9.42 -43.99 9.08
N ARG A 158 9.36 -42.67 8.91
CA ARG A 158 10.56 -41.83 8.72
C ARG A 158 10.98 -41.23 10.05
N TRP A 159 12.11 -41.69 10.55
CA TRP A 159 12.81 -41.12 11.69
C TRP A 159 13.39 -39.76 11.29
N TRP A 160 12.91 -38.68 11.91
CA TRP A 160 13.54 -37.35 11.80
C TRP A 160 14.47 -37.17 13.00
N GLN A 161 15.78 -37.31 12.76
CA GLN A 161 16.81 -36.68 13.58
C GLN A 161 17.30 -35.45 12.83
N GLY A 162 17.30 -34.28 13.48
CA GLY A 162 17.85 -33.07 12.88
C GLY A 162 17.51 -31.79 13.63
N ARG A 163 18.22 -31.55 14.72
CA ARG A 163 18.15 -30.38 15.62
C ARG A 163 18.19 -29.04 14.88
N LEU A 164 17.23 -28.15 15.17
CA LEU A 164 17.39 -26.71 14.99
C LEU A 164 18.06 -26.14 16.24
N ARG A 165 19.20 -25.46 16.07
CA ARG A 165 19.84 -24.66 17.11
C ARG A 165 19.58 -23.18 16.81
N TYR A 166 19.05 -22.46 17.78
CA TYR A 166 19.08 -21.00 17.82
C TYR A 166 20.25 -20.56 18.71
N THR A 167 20.99 -19.56 18.29
CA THR A 167 21.90 -18.78 19.13
C THR A 167 21.39 -17.34 19.16
N TYR A 168 21.27 -16.81 20.38
CA TYR A 168 20.94 -15.42 20.70
C TYR A 168 22.11 -14.48 20.41
#